data_AF-A0A2S7ZCS3-F1
#
_entry.id   AF-A0A2S7ZCS3-F1
#
_cell.length_a   1.000
_cell.length_b   1.000
_cell.length_c   1.000
_cell.angle_alpha   90.00
_cell.angle_beta   90.00
_cell.angle_gamma   90.00
#
_symmetry.space_group_name_H-M   'P 1'
#
loop_
_entity.id
_entity.type
_entity.pdbx_description
1 polymer ?
#
loop_
_entity_poly.entity_id
_entity_poly.type
_entity_poly.pdbx_seq_one_letter_code
_entity_poly.pdbx_strand_id
1 'polypeptide(L)'
;MFTIIKRMVFTAICIGAFLAVTAGTGNTAAAAAISPPSTIGEAVVLIDADTKEVLFAKNPNKWMHPASTTKMVTLLTALELKGTHLDELATISNYATSMEESNLGVRVGDQITLEAVLEGMMVASGNDAAVVVAENVSGSVEKFAADMNRIAVKAGAKNSRFLNPHGLTQVGHHSTALDLARIAAYGMKYQMFRDKVANDYYKVPYQNRNPETIRTTNIFIRNKYPGANGIKTGYTQAAGECLIASATRNGHTMIVVMLNDDNRWNEAMQFLDYGFKLRGVI
;
A
#
# COMPACT_ATOMS: atom_id res chain seq x y z
N MET A 1 32.44 -96.16 -47.38
CA MET A 1 32.85 -95.79 -48.75
C MET A 1 31.84 -94.78 -49.28
N PHE A 2 32.29 -93.56 -49.53
CA PHE A 2 31.63 -92.41 -50.18
C PHE A 2 30.38 -91.74 -49.56
N THR A 3 30.64 -90.58 -48.94
CA THR A 3 30.13 -89.22 -49.25
C THR A 3 28.64 -89.00 -49.54
N ILE A 4 28.02 -88.03 -48.86
CA ILE A 4 27.53 -86.77 -49.47
C ILE A 4 27.01 -85.81 -48.39
N ILE A 5 27.55 -84.59 -48.45
CA ILE A 5 27.21 -83.39 -47.67
C ILE A 5 25.90 -82.80 -48.21
N LYS A 6 24.98 -82.42 -47.33
CA LYS A 6 23.99 -81.37 -47.61
C LYS A 6 23.93 -80.37 -46.46
N ARG A 7 24.38 -79.16 -46.75
CA ARG A 7 24.20 -77.95 -45.94
C ARG A 7 22.71 -77.60 -45.89
N MET A 8 22.16 -77.37 -44.70
CA MET A 8 20.89 -76.65 -44.53
C MET A 8 21.16 -75.38 -43.73
N VAL A 9 20.89 -74.26 -44.39
CA VAL A 9 20.85 -72.91 -43.84
C VAL A 9 19.54 -72.79 -43.05
N PHE A 10 19.61 -72.51 -41.75
CA PHE A 10 18.44 -72.11 -40.97
C PHE A 10 18.47 -70.59 -40.75
N THR A 11 17.57 -69.93 -41.46
CA THR A 11 17.25 -68.51 -41.33
C THR A 11 16.52 -68.28 -40.01
N ALA A 12 17.09 -67.51 -39.09
CA ALA A 12 16.43 -67.08 -37.86
C ALA A 12 15.41 -65.98 -38.19
N ILE A 13 14.12 -66.25 -37.99
CA ILE A 13 13.04 -65.26 -38.05
C ILE A 13 12.83 -64.73 -36.63
N CYS A 14 13.37 -63.55 -36.33
CA CYS A 14 13.05 -62.80 -35.11
C CYS A 14 11.68 -62.14 -35.25
N ILE A 15 10.65 -62.71 -34.61
CA ILE A 15 9.35 -62.04 -34.45
C ILE A 15 9.48 -61.04 -33.30
N GLY A 16 9.78 -59.79 -33.64
CA GLY A 16 9.72 -58.67 -32.69
C GLY A 16 8.26 -58.28 -32.44
N ALA A 17 7.75 -58.53 -31.24
CA ALA A 17 6.47 -57.99 -30.80
C ALA A 17 6.61 -56.48 -30.57
N PHE A 18 6.03 -55.69 -31.48
CA PHE A 18 5.98 -54.24 -31.42
C PHE A 18 4.94 -53.83 -30.36
N LEU A 19 5.38 -53.52 -29.14
CA LEU A 19 4.57 -52.85 -28.13
C LEU A 19 4.32 -51.41 -28.59
N ALA A 20 3.13 -51.15 -29.14
CA ALA A 20 2.67 -49.80 -29.44
C ALA A 20 2.44 -49.03 -28.12
N VAL A 21 3.46 -48.31 -27.68
CA VAL A 21 3.30 -47.28 -26.64
C VAL A 21 2.53 -46.13 -27.29
N THR A 22 1.22 -46.08 -27.05
CA THR A 22 0.42 -44.89 -27.36
C THR A 22 0.87 -43.78 -26.42
N ALA A 23 1.77 -42.93 -26.91
CA ALA A 23 2.10 -41.66 -26.26
C ALA A 23 0.82 -40.82 -26.20
N GLY A 24 0.17 -40.83 -25.04
CA GLY A 24 -0.92 -39.91 -24.77
C GLY A 24 -0.36 -38.49 -24.85
N THR A 25 -0.72 -37.76 -25.90
CA THR A 25 -0.52 -36.33 -25.98
C THR A 25 -1.43 -35.67 -24.95
N GLY A 26 -0.96 -35.61 -23.71
CA GLY A 26 -1.59 -34.83 -22.66
C GLY A 26 -1.56 -33.37 -23.10
N ASN A 27 -2.69 -32.89 -23.62
CA ASN A 27 -2.89 -31.49 -23.95
C ASN A 27 -3.00 -30.74 -22.62
N THR A 28 -1.86 -30.43 -22.00
CA THR A 28 -1.82 -29.49 -20.87
C THR A 28 -2.18 -28.13 -21.45
N ALA A 29 -3.45 -27.76 -21.38
CA ALA A 29 -3.87 -26.39 -21.64
C ALA A 29 -3.02 -25.50 -20.74
N ALA A 30 -2.07 -24.77 -21.33
CA ALA A 30 -1.32 -23.76 -20.60
C ALA A 30 -2.35 -22.81 -20.00
N ALA A 31 -2.38 -22.72 -18.66
CA ALA A 31 -3.24 -21.76 -17.99
C ALA A 31 -2.99 -20.39 -18.60
N ALA A 32 -4.05 -19.74 -19.10
CA ALA A 32 -3.92 -18.44 -19.75
C ALA A 32 -3.24 -17.47 -18.79
N ALA A 33 -2.09 -16.92 -19.20
CA ALA A 33 -1.37 -15.96 -18.39
C ALA A 33 -2.27 -14.74 -18.11
N ILE A 34 -2.45 -14.40 -16.83
CA ILE A 34 -3.21 -13.21 -16.44
C ILE A 34 -2.33 -12.00 -16.75
N SER A 35 -2.73 -11.20 -17.73
CA SER A 35 -1.99 -9.99 -18.10
C SER A 35 -2.19 -8.86 -17.07
N PRO A 36 -1.14 -8.12 -16.70
CA PRO A 36 -1.28 -6.96 -15.82
C PRO A 36 -2.01 -5.80 -16.52
N PRO A 37 -2.73 -4.93 -15.78
CA PRO A 37 -3.29 -3.70 -16.32
C PRO A 37 -2.20 -2.74 -16.83
N SER A 38 -2.55 -1.90 -17.79
CA SER A 38 -1.72 -0.75 -18.18
C SER A 38 -1.87 0.38 -17.15
N THR A 39 -0.87 1.26 -17.07
CA THR A 39 -0.93 2.43 -16.18
C THR A 39 -0.25 3.67 -16.77
N ILE A 40 -0.89 4.82 -16.59
CA ILE A 40 -0.28 6.13 -16.89
C ILE A 40 0.61 6.62 -15.76
N GLY A 41 0.43 6.12 -14.53
CA GLY A 41 1.17 6.55 -13.35
C GLY A 41 2.69 6.45 -13.51
N GLU A 42 3.42 7.44 -12.98
CA GLU A 42 4.87 7.52 -13.16
C GLU A 42 5.62 6.42 -12.40
N ALA A 43 5.19 6.11 -11.18
CA ALA A 43 5.67 4.99 -10.39
C ALA A 43 4.50 4.25 -9.75
N VAL A 44 4.42 2.94 -9.99
CA VAL A 44 3.31 2.09 -9.54
C VAL A 44 3.84 0.77 -9.02
N VAL A 45 3.34 0.33 -7.87
CA VAL A 45 3.66 -0.99 -7.30
C VAL A 45 2.38 -1.61 -6.74
N LEU A 46 2.14 -2.88 -7.08
CA LEU A 46 1.14 -3.72 -6.42
C LEU A 46 1.86 -4.81 -5.63
N ILE A 47 1.49 -4.96 -4.36
CA ILE A 47 1.99 -6.04 -3.50
C ILE A 47 0.86 -6.83 -2.86
N ASP A 48 1.18 -8.06 -2.51
CA ASP A 48 0.49 -8.83 -1.48
C ASP A 48 1.04 -8.40 -0.11
N ALA A 49 0.18 -7.92 0.80
CA ALA A 49 0.62 -7.29 2.03
C ALA A 49 1.24 -8.26 3.04
N ASP A 50 0.79 -9.52 3.05
CA ASP A 50 1.23 -10.52 4.02
C ASP A 50 2.61 -11.07 3.65
N THR A 51 2.78 -11.43 2.37
CA THR A 51 4.04 -11.98 1.84
C THR A 51 5.03 -10.90 1.43
N LYS A 52 4.56 -9.67 1.18
CA LYS A 52 5.30 -8.57 0.56
C LYS A 52 5.79 -8.88 -0.86
N GLU A 53 5.21 -9.89 -1.51
CA GLU A 53 5.49 -10.22 -2.91
C GLU A 53 5.06 -9.05 -3.80
N VAL A 54 5.93 -8.64 -4.73
CA VAL A 54 5.62 -7.63 -5.74
C VAL A 54 4.94 -8.32 -6.92
N LEU A 55 3.65 -8.04 -7.11
CA LEU A 55 2.83 -8.63 -8.18
C LEU A 55 2.86 -7.80 -9.46
N PHE A 56 3.15 -6.50 -9.33
CA PHE A 56 3.39 -5.59 -10.45
C PHE A 56 4.30 -4.45 -10.01
N ALA A 57 5.16 -3.99 -10.91
CA ALA A 57 5.99 -2.81 -10.68
C ALA A 57 6.28 -2.02 -11.97
N LYS A 58 6.15 -0.70 -11.87
CA LYS A 58 6.64 0.30 -12.82
C LYS A 58 7.43 1.34 -12.03
N ASN A 59 8.71 1.51 -12.34
CA ASN A 59 9.61 2.43 -11.63
C ASN A 59 9.58 2.30 -10.09
N PRO A 60 9.62 1.09 -9.51
CA PRO A 60 9.33 0.86 -8.09
C PRO A 60 10.24 1.62 -7.12
N ASN A 61 11.50 1.87 -7.53
CA ASN A 61 12.53 2.53 -6.72
C ASN A 61 12.81 3.99 -7.17
N LYS A 62 12.01 4.53 -8.09
CA LYS A 62 12.18 5.92 -8.54
C LYS A 62 11.84 6.87 -7.39
N TRP A 63 12.67 7.89 -7.20
CA TRP A 63 12.43 8.92 -6.21
C TRP A 63 11.27 9.80 -6.65
N MET A 64 10.27 9.89 -5.80
CA MET A 64 9.04 10.64 -6.03
C MET A 64 8.71 11.47 -4.79
N HIS A 65 8.06 12.61 -4.99
CA HIS A 65 7.44 13.32 -3.88
C HIS A 65 6.18 12.55 -3.42
N PRO A 66 6.06 12.19 -2.13
CA PRO A 66 4.95 11.37 -1.64
C PRO A 66 3.65 12.18 -1.43
N ALA A 67 3.72 13.51 -1.38
CA ALA A 67 2.62 14.38 -0.96
C ALA A 67 1.98 13.88 0.36
N SER A 68 0.68 14.08 0.55
CA SER A 68 -0.03 13.65 1.78
C SER A 68 -0.07 12.14 2.03
N THR A 69 0.44 11.29 1.14
CA THR A 69 0.64 9.87 1.50
C THR A 69 1.63 9.71 2.67
N THR A 70 2.49 10.71 2.89
CA THR A 70 3.33 10.85 4.09
C THR A 70 2.54 10.74 5.40
N LYS A 71 1.28 11.19 5.45
CA LYS A 71 0.48 11.13 6.69
C LYS A 71 0.18 9.71 7.17
N MET A 72 0.24 8.73 6.27
CA MET A 72 0.23 7.31 6.63
C MET A 72 1.44 6.96 7.50
N VAL A 73 2.61 7.50 7.16
CA VAL A 73 3.85 7.31 7.92
C VAL A 73 3.76 8.02 9.27
N THR A 74 3.15 9.21 9.32
CA THR A 74 2.86 9.94 10.57
C THR A 74 1.96 9.13 11.49
N LEU A 75 0.87 8.56 10.98
CA LEU A 75 -0.01 7.68 11.76
C LEU A 75 0.76 6.47 12.31
N LEU A 76 1.49 5.75 11.45
CA LEU A 76 2.28 4.60 11.88
C LEU A 76 3.32 4.98 12.94
N THR A 77 3.97 6.14 12.77
CA THR A 77 5.00 6.65 13.68
C THR A 77 4.41 6.92 15.06
N ALA A 78 3.26 7.58 15.13
CA ALA A 78 2.56 7.81 16.39
C ALA A 78 2.15 6.50 17.07
N LEU A 79 1.63 5.53 16.32
CA LEU A 79 1.22 4.22 16.86
C LEU A 79 2.40 3.40 17.40
N GLU A 80 3.54 3.41 16.72
CA GLU A 80 4.77 2.74 17.18
C GLU A 80 5.36 3.36 18.45
N LEU A 81 5.20 4.67 18.63
CA LEU A 81 5.76 5.39 19.77
C LEU A 81 4.84 5.44 20.98
N LYS A 82 3.53 5.58 20.77
CA LYS A 82 2.54 5.75 21.85
C LYS A 82 1.68 4.49 22.08
N GLY A 83 1.64 3.55 21.15
CA GLY A 83 0.75 2.39 21.23
C GLY A 83 -0.70 2.82 21.36
N THR A 84 -1.36 2.36 22.44
CA THR A 84 -2.76 2.71 22.77
C THR A 84 -2.89 3.96 23.64
N HIS A 85 -1.80 4.62 24.03
CA HIS A 85 -1.81 5.80 24.90
C HIS A 85 -2.04 7.09 24.09
N LEU A 86 -3.24 7.24 23.55
CA LEU A 86 -3.64 8.34 22.65
C LEU A 86 -4.87 9.13 23.16
N ASP A 87 -5.34 8.81 24.35
CA ASP A 87 -6.51 9.39 25.03
C ASP A 87 -6.22 10.77 25.67
N GLU A 88 -4.95 11.13 25.84
CA GLU A 88 -4.52 12.44 26.32
C GLU A 88 -4.96 13.57 25.37
N LEU A 89 -5.34 14.72 25.95
CA LEU A 89 -5.62 15.92 25.18
C LEU A 89 -4.36 16.42 24.46
N ALA A 90 -4.51 16.70 23.17
CA ALA A 90 -3.43 17.26 22.37
C ALA A 90 -3.24 18.76 22.69
N THR A 91 -1.99 19.17 22.86
CA THR A 91 -1.62 20.59 22.90
C THR A 91 -1.47 21.10 21.47
N ILE A 92 -2.23 22.14 21.10
CA ILE A 92 -2.23 22.70 19.75
C ILE A 92 -1.44 24.01 19.75
N SER A 93 -0.37 24.06 18.97
CA SER A 93 0.49 25.24 18.84
C SER A 93 -0.01 26.21 17.76
N ASN A 94 0.42 27.48 17.86
CA ASN A 94 0.18 28.46 16.78
C ASN A 94 0.79 28.00 15.44
N TYR A 95 1.94 27.32 15.49
CA TYR A 95 2.61 26.81 14.30
C TYR A 95 1.79 25.72 13.60
N ALA A 96 1.20 24.80 14.36
CA ALA A 96 0.29 23.81 13.80
C ALA A 96 -0.91 24.49 13.11
N THR A 97 -1.51 25.49 13.76
CA THR A 97 -2.66 26.22 13.18
C THR A 97 -2.31 27.11 11.99
N SER A 98 -1.03 27.41 11.76
CA SER A 98 -0.58 28.21 10.61
C SER A 98 -0.30 27.37 9.36
N MET A 99 -0.51 26.05 9.41
CA MET A 99 -0.32 25.20 8.24
C MET A 99 -1.31 25.56 7.12
N GLU A 100 -0.80 25.65 5.90
CA GLU A 100 -1.60 25.96 4.71
C GLU A 100 -2.20 24.68 4.09
N GLU A 101 -3.01 24.86 3.03
CA GLU A 101 -3.66 23.79 2.27
C GLU A 101 -4.70 22.98 3.07
N SER A 102 -4.71 21.65 2.93
CA SER A 102 -5.69 20.78 3.60
C SER A 102 -5.47 20.80 5.12
N ASN A 103 -6.51 21.11 5.89
CA ASN A 103 -6.48 21.20 7.35
C ASN A 103 -7.69 20.50 7.99
N LEU A 104 -7.52 19.99 9.21
CA LEU A 104 -8.60 19.55 10.08
C LEU A 104 -9.36 20.74 10.67
N GLY A 105 -8.70 21.91 10.78
CA GLY A 105 -9.27 23.13 11.33
C GLY A 105 -9.15 23.21 12.86
N VAL A 106 -8.09 22.63 13.43
CA VAL A 106 -7.84 22.71 14.87
C VAL A 106 -7.48 24.13 15.29
N ARG A 107 -7.82 24.51 16.53
CA ARG A 107 -7.56 25.85 17.08
C ARG A 107 -6.75 25.74 18.35
N VAL A 108 -5.92 26.76 18.62
CA VAL A 108 -5.26 26.87 19.93
C VAL A 108 -6.33 26.89 21.03
N GLY A 109 -6.18 25.99 21.99
CA GLY A 109 -7.14 25.81 23.09
C GLY A 109 -8.27 24.82 22.82
N ASP A 110 -8.40 24.23 21.62
CA ASP A 110 -9.33 23.11 21.40
C ASP A 110 -8.99 21.94 22.34
N GLN A 111 -10.01 21.36 22.97
CA GLN A 111 -9.88 20.16 23.79
C GLN A 111 -10.26 18.95 22.92
N ILE A 112 -9.27 18.28 22.38
CA ILE A 112 -9.40 17.10 21.52
C ILE A 112 -8.29 16.11 21.86
N THR A 113 -8.59 14.81 21.88
CA THR A 113 -7.58 13.78 22.18
C THR A 113 -6.61 13.60 21.01
N LEU A 114 -5.38 13.16 21.30
CA LEU A 114 -4.39 12.86 20.25
C LEU A 114 -4.92 11.78 19.27
N GLU A 115 -5.68 10.82 19.77
CA GLU A 115 -6.36 9.81 18.94
C GLU A 115 -7.32 10.46 17.94
N ALA A 116 -8.11 11.42 18.40
CA ALA A 116 -9.08 12.10 17.56
C ALA A 116 -8.41 13.01 16.53
N VAL A 117 -7.27 13.61 16.87
CA VAL A 117 -6.42 14.34 15.91
C VAL A 117 -5.85 13.40 14.85
N LEU A 118 -5.35 12.22 15.22
CA LEU A 118 -4.85 11.22 14.27
C LEU A 118 -5.93 10.74 13.30
N GLU A 119 -7.15 10.49 13.80
CA GLU A 119 -8.26 10.07 12.96
C GLU A 119 -8.73 11.20 12.04
N GLY A 120 -8.88 12.41 12.59
CA GLY A 120 -9.17 13.61 11.81
C GLY A 120 -8.12 13.88 10.73
N MET A 121 -6.83 13.70 11.04
CA MET A 121 -5.72 13.84 10.08
C MET A 121 -5.90 12.90 8.89
N MET A 122 -6.28 11.64 9.11
CA MET A 122 -6.41 10.66 8.02
C MET A 122 -7.62 10.94 7.14
N VAL A 123 -8.73 11.40 7.73
CA VAL A 123 -9.97 11.71 7.01
C VAL A 123 -9.86 13.05 6.27
N ALA A 124 -9.49 14.14 6.96
CA ALA A 124 -9.36 15.47 6.37
C ALA A 124 -8.06 15.66 5.55
N SER A 125 -7.08 14.78 5.73
CA SER A 125 -5.70 14.99 5.23
C SER A 125 -5.05 16.25 5.82
N GLY A 126 -5.42 16.62 7.06
CA GLY A 126 -5.04 17.88 7.69
C GLY A 126 -3.55 18.04 7.99
N ASN A 127 -2.94 19.12 7.52
CA ASN A 127 -1.53 19.47 7.73
C ASN A 127 -1.31 19.97 9.16
N ASP A 128 -2.21 20.82 9.64
CA ASP A 128 -2.31 21.24 11.04
C ASP A 128 -2.31 20.04 12.01
N ALA A 129 -3.18 19.07 11.79
CA ALA A 129 -3.30 17.87 12.61
C ALA A 129 -2.01 17.02 12.58
N ALA A 130 -1.33 16.94 11.42
CA ALA A 130 -0.06 16.23 11.31
C ALA A 130 1.06 16.91 12.13
N VAL A 131 1.09 18.24 12.18
CA VAL A 131 2.02 19.00 13.03
C VAL A 131 1.67 18.83 14.51
N VAL A 132 0.39 18.89 14.89
CA VAL A 132 -0.06 18.61 16.27
C VAL A 132 0.43 17.23 16.71
N VAL A 133 0.25 16.20 15.87
CA VAL A 133 0.73 14.85 16.17
C VAL A 133 2.25 14.84 16.39
N ALA A 134 3.02 15.47 15.49
CA ALA A 134 4.47 15.50 15.60
C ALA A 134 4.96 16.16 16.90
N GLU A 135 4.39 17.32 17.23
CA GLU A 135 4.73 18.08 18.44
C GLU A 135 4.34 17.32 19.72
N ASN A 136 3.17 16.68 19.77
CA ASN A 136 2.71 15.97 20.97
C ASN A 136 3.41 14.61 21.16
N VAL A 137 3.86 13.96 20.08
CA VAL A 137 4.51 12.64 20.17
C VAL A 137 6.01 12.74 20.41
N SER A 138 6.72 13.60 19.67
CA SER A 138 8.20 13.68 19.73
C SER A 138 8.71 15.05 20.19
N GLY A 139 7.83 15.98 20.53
CA GLY A 139 8.17 17.32 21.05
C GLY A 139 8.50 18.37 19.99
N SER A 140 8.77 17.96 18.74
CA SER A 140 8.95 18.88 17.60
C SER A 140 8.79 18.14 16.26
N VAL A 141 8.57 18.90 15.19
CA VAL A 141 8.50 18.36 13.82
C VAL A 141 9.80 17.67 13.41
N GLU A 142 10.95 18.23 13.77
CA GLU A 142 12.27 17.69 13.40
C GLU A 142 12.54 16.35 14.10
N LYS A 143 12.24 16.27 15.40
CA LYS A 143 12.39 15.03 16.17
C LYS A 143 11.45 13.96 15.64
N PHE A 144 10.20 14.32 15.37
CA PHE A 144 9.23 13.41 14.79
C PHE A 144 9.65 12.92 13.40
N ALA A 145 10.21 13.80 12.55
CA ALA A 145 10.74 13.40 11.24
C ALA A 145 11.88 12.39 11.37
N ALA A 146 12.76 12.53 12.38
CA ALA A 146 13.78 11.52 12.66
C ALA A 146 13.15 10.16 13.04
N ASP A 147 12.10 10.17 13.87
CA ASP A 147 11.34 8.95 14.20
C ASP A 147 10.65 8.32 12.99
N MET A 148 10.04 9.14 12.11
CA MET A 148 9.42 8.67 10.86
C MET A 148 10.44 7.91 9.99
N ASN A 149 11.66 8.44 9.85
CA ASN A 149 12.70 7.78 9.07
C ASN A 149 13.16 6.47 9.72
N ARG A 150 13.31 6.44 11.05
CA ARG A 150 13.66 5.21 11.78
C ARG A 150 12.59 4.13 11.60
N ILE A 151 11.31 4.51 11.64
CA ILE A 151 10.18 3.60 11.48
C ILE A 151 10.02 3.16 10.03
N ALA A 152 10.28 4.03 9.05
CA ALA A 152 10.34 3.65 7.64
C ALA A 152 11.40 2.56 7.41
N VAL A 153 12.60 2.71 7.97
CA VAL A 153 13.65 1.68 7.89
C VAL A 153 13.20 0.38 8.55
N LYS A 154 12.54 0.43 9.72
CA LYS A 154 11.95 -0.74 10.40
C LYS A 154 10.92 -1.46 9.52
N ALA A 155 10.11 -0.72 8.76
CA ALA A 155 9.17 -1.25 7.79
C ALA A 155 9.83 -1.83 6.52
N GLY A 156 11.13 -1.59 6.31
CA GLY A 156 11.89 -2.04 5.14
C GLY A 156 11.97 -1.02 4.01
N ALA A 157 11.58 0.23 4.27
CA ALA A 157 11.72 1.37 3.36
C ALA A 157 13.06 2.07 3.59
N LYS A 158 14.04 1.77 2.73
CA LYS A 158 15.44 2.25 2.89
C LYS A 158 15.82 3.38 1.92
N ASN A 159 14.95 3.67 0.96
CA ASN A 159 15.15 4.66 -0.11
C ASN A 159 14.19 5.84 0.08
N SER A 160 13.79 6.12 1.32
CA SER A 160 12.86 7.18 1.68
C SER A 160 13.48 8.13 2.67
N ARG A 161 13.10 9.40 2.57
CA ARG A 161 13.46 10.44 3.54
C ARG A 161 12.28 11.36 3.77
N PHE A 162 11.75 11.34 4.99
CA PHE A 162 10.67 12.22 5.44
C PHE A 162 11.25 13.37 6.25
N LEU A 163 10.85 14.60 5.90
CA LEU A 163 11.34 15.82 6.57
C LEU A 163 10.25 16.57 7.33
N ASN A 164 8.99 16.18 7.12
CA ASN A 164 7.82 16.78 7.76
C ASN A 164 6.70 15.73 7.84
N PRO A 165 5.71 15.90 8.74
CA PRO A 165 4.68 14.88 8.99
C PRO A 165 3.52 14.95 7.99
N HIS A 166 3.43 15.99 7.18
CA HIS A 166 2.27 16.25 6.34
C HIS A 166 2.51 15.94 4.85
N GLY A 167 3.75 15.96 4.38
CA GLY A 167 4.12 15.70 3.00
C GLY A 167 4.05 16.92 2.07
N LEU A 168 4.06 18.14 2.60
CA LEU A 168 4.25 19.32 1.76
C LEU A 168 5.66 19.26 1.15
N THR A 169 5.78 19.77 -0.07
CA THR A 169 7.02 19.69 -0.86
C THR A 169 8.15 20.41 -0.15
N GLN A 170 9.25 19.68 0.07
CA GLN A 170 10.47 20.19 0.67
C GLN A 170 11.65 19.50 0.02
N VAL A 171 12.74 20.23 -0.25
CA VAL A 171 13.95 19.66 -0.87
C VAL A 171 14.47 18.51 0.01
N GLY A 172 14.63 17.33 -0.58
CA GLY A 172 15.06 16.12 0.10
C GLY A 172 13.93 15.29 0.73
N HIS A 173 12.68 15.77 0.76
CA HIS A 173 11.51 14.98 1.17
C HIS A 173 11.04 14.11 0.00
N HIS A 174 11.29 12.80 0.08
CA HIS A 174 11.00 11.86 -1.01
C HIS A 174 10.75 10.45 -0.48
N SER A 175 10.14 9.62 -1.33
CA SER A 175 10.02 8.18 -1.13
C SER A 175 10.02 7.47 -2.49
N THR A 176 9.69 6.19 -2.50
CA THR A 176 9.50 5.37 -3.70
C THR A 176 8.19 4.59 -3.59
N ALA A 177 7.62 4.16 -4.71
CA ALA A 177 6.39 3.37 -4.70
C ALA A 177 6.55 2.07 -3.89
N LEU A 178 7.70 1.41 -4.00
CA LEU A 178 7.99 0.18 -3.25
C LEU A 178 8.15 0.42 -1.75
N ASP A 179 8.83 1.50 -1.36
CA ASP A 179 9.00 1.84 0.05
C ASP A 179 7.67 2.20 0.71
N LEU A 180 6.85 3.02 0.05
CA LEU A 180 5.50 3.33 0.54
C LEU A 180 4.64 2.06 0.65
N ALA A 181 4.74 1.12 -0.29
CA ALA A 181 4.02 -0.15 -0.22
C ALA A 181 4.45 -0.98 0.99
N ARG A 182 5.76 -1.02 1.29
CA ARG A 182 6.29 -1.71 2.48
C ARG A 182 5.84 -1.07 3.79
N ILE A 183 5.84 0.26 3.86
CA ILE A 183 5.34 1.01 5.03
C ILE A 183 3.85 0.73 5.21
N ALA A 184 3.07 0.77 4.13
CA ALA A 184 1.65 0.44 4.15
C ALA A 184 1.40 -0.99 4.65
N ALA A 185 2.07 -2.00 4.09
CA ALA A 185 1.95 -3.39 4.54
C ALA A 185 2.34 -3.58 6.02
N TYR A 186 3.35 -2.84 6.48
CA TYR A 186 3.75 -2.85 7.88
C TYR A 186 2.67 -2.22 8.78
N GLY A 187 2.12 -1.06 8.39
CA GLY A 187 1.04 -0.39 9.10
C GLY A 187 -0.24 -1.21 9.16
N MET A 188 -0.60 -1.89 8.07
CA MET A 188 -1.78 -2.75 7.99
C MET A 188 -1.76 -3.93 8.98
N LYS A 189 -0.67 -4.20 9.70
CA LYS A 189 -0.63 -5.16 10.81
C LYS A 189 -1.31 -4.65 12.08
N TYR A 190 -1.34 -3.34 12.28
CA TYR A 190 -1.91 -2.70 13.46
C TYR A 190 -3.41 -2.48 13.28
N GLN A 191 -4.24 -2.96 14.21
CA GLN A 191 -5.69 -2.75 14.16
C GLN A 191 -6.05 -1.26 14.14
N MET A 192 -5.46 -0.46 15.04
CA MET A 192 -5.69 0.99 15.08
C MET A 192 -5.29 1.73 13.80
N PHE A 193 -4.30 1.22 13.05
CA PHE A 193 -3.96 1.79 11.76
C PHE A 193 -5.07 1.52 10.74
N ARG A 194 -5.54 0.27 10.67
CA ARG A 194 -6.65 -0.15 9.80
C ARG A 194 -7.91 0.67 10.08
N ASP A 195 -8.25 0.84 11.36
CA ASP A 195 -9.45 1.58 11.77
C ASP A 195 -9.42 3.04 11.29
N LYS A 196 -8.26 3.70 11.35
CA LYS A 196 -8.13 5.13 11.02
C LYS A 196 -8.01 5.41 9.52
N VAL A 197 -7.59 4.44 8.71
CA VAL A 197 -7.40 4.64 7.26
C VAL A 197 -8.64 4.27 6.43
N ALA A 198 -9.60 3.56 7.02
CA ALA A 198 -10.78 3.03 6.32
C ALA A 198 -12.02 3.94 6.38
N ASN A 199 -11.97 5.05 7.13
CA ASN A 199 -13.14 5.88 7.41
C ASN A 199 -13.61 6.71 6.20
N ASP A 200 -14.91 6.62 5.85
CA ASP A 200 -15.56 7.54 4.90
C ASP A 200 -15.88 8.89 5.59
N TYR A 201 -16.41 8.84 6.81
CA TYR A 201 -16.76 10.01 7.59
C TYR A 201 -16.17 9.92 8.99
N TYR A 202 -15.93 11.08 9.60
CA TYR A 202 -15.55 11.17 11.00
C TYR A 202 -16.21 12.38 11.65
N LYS A 203 -16.84 12.16 12.81
CA LYS A 203 -17.41 13.22 13.64
C LYS A 203 -16.38 13.59 14.70
N VAL A 204 -15.65 14.67 14.46
CA VAL A 204 -14.53 15.12 15.30
C VAL A 204 -15.05 15.49 16.71
N PRO A 205 -14.62 14.79 17.76
CA PRO A 205 -15.19 14.93 19.11
C PRO A 205 -14.49 16.01 19.93
N TYR A 206 -14.62 17.28 19.52
CA TYR A 206 -14.17 18.40 20.35
C TYR A 206 -14.96 18.43 21.69
N GLN A 207 -14.25 18.57 22.81
CA GLN A 207 -14.85 18.56 24.15
C GLN A 207 -15.32 19.96 24.61
N ASN A 208 -14.74 21.02 24.05
CA ASN A 208 -15.03 22.41 24.41
C ASN A 208 -15.66 23.24 23.28
N ARG A 209 -16.05 22.60 22.17
CA ARG A 209 -16.85 23.21 21.10
C ARG A 209 -17.67 22.16 20.36
N ASN A 210 -18.58 22.61 19.50
CA ASN A 210 -19.42 21.71 18.73
C ASN A 210 -18.59 20.76 17.87
N PRO A 211 -18.96 19.47 17.80
CA PRO A 211 -18.31 18.51 16.92
C PRO A 211 -18.58 18.83 15.46
N GLU A 212 -17.59 18.59 14.61
CA GLU A 212 -17.67 18.79 13.16
C GLU A 212 -17.64 17.44 12.45
N THR A 213 -18.47 17.25 11.43
CA THR A 213 -18.43 16.03 10.61
C THR A 213 -17.65 16.31 9.34
N ILE A 214 -16.57 15.57 9.14
CA ILE A 214 -15.73 15.62 7.96
C ILE A 214 -15.89 14.35 7.14
N ARG A 215 -15.57 14.43 5.85
CA ARG A 215 -15.58 13.32 4.91
C ARG A 215 -14.21 13.12 4.29
N THR A 216 -13.84 11.87 4.05
CA THR A 216 -12.57 11.51 3.43
C THR A 216 -12.44 12.07 2.00
N THR A 217 -11.22 12.48 1.67
CA THR A 217 -10.83 12.78 0.28
C THR A 217 -10.60 11.52 -0.54
N ASN A 218 -10.57 10.34 0.10
CA ASN A 218 -10.30 9.07 -0.55
C ASN A 218 -11.54 8.55 -1.31
N ILE A 219 -11.63 8.87 -2.60
CA ILE A 219 -12.74 8.44 -3.47
C ILE A 219 -12.81 6.91 -3.57
N PHE A 220 -11.69 6.20 -3.45
CA PHE A 220 -11.65 4.74 -3.45
C PHE A 220 -12.48 4.14 -2.29
N ILE A 221 -12.43 4.74 -1.10
CA ILE A 221 -13.31 4.36 0.02
C ILE A 221 -14.76 4.74 -0.27
N ARG A 222 -15.00 5.96 -0.78
CA ARG A 222 -16.36 6.48 -1.06
C ARG A 222 -17.11 5.68 -2.12
N ASN A 223 -16.40 5.13 -3.10
CA ASN A 223 -16.96 4.32 -4.17
C ASN A 223 -17.28 2.88 -3.73
N LYS A 224 -16.97 2.51 -2.47
CA LYS A 224 -17.29 1.20 -1.88
C LYS A 224 -16.80 0.02 -2.73
N TYR A 225 -15.59 0.14 -3.29
CA TYR A 225 -14.97 -0.98 -4.01
C TYR A 225 -14.95 -2.22 -3.09
N PRO A 226 -15.38 -3.41 -3.56
CA PRO A 226 -15.54 -4.57 -2.66
C PRO A 226 -14.23 -4.96 -1.98
N GLY A 227 -14.23 -4.92 -0.65
CA GLY A 227 -13.07 -5.19 0.19
C GLY A 227 -12.18 -3.98 0.48
N ALA A 228 -12.49 -2.79 -0.05
CA ALA A 228 -11.70 -1.57 0.20
C ALA A 228 -11.59 -1.26 1.69
N ASN A 229 -10.36 -0.99 2.15
CA ASN A 229 -10.06 -0.73 3.56
C ASN A 229 -8.92 0.28 3.77
N GLY A 230 -8.59 1.10 2.76
CA GLY A 230 -7.65 2.21 2.91
C GLY A 230 -7.00 2.65 1.59
N ILE A 231 -5.89 3.41 1.60
CA ILE A 231 -5.19 3.92 2.79
C ILE A 231 -5.09 5.44 2.76
N LYS A 232 -4.45 6.04 1.75
CA LYS A 232 -4.24 7.49 1.76
C LYS A 232 -4.00 8.11 0.39
N THR A 233 -4.59 9.28 0.18
CA THR A 233 -4.40 10.17 -0.97
C THR A 233 -3.24 11.14 -0.77
N GLY A 234 -2.72 11.69 -1.86
CA GLY A 234 -1.85 12.86 -1.80
C GLY A 234 -1.84 13.65 -3.10
N TYR A 235 -1.65 14.96 -2.96
CA TYR A 235 -1.38 15.86 -4.07
C TYR A 235 -0.48 16.99 -3.59
N THR A 236 0.52 17.33 -4.39
CA THR A 236 1.16 18.65 -4.45
C THR A 236 1.50 18.89 -5.91
N GLN A 237 1.74 20.14 -6.30
CA GLN A 237 2.15 20.45 -7.67
C GLN A 237 3.41 19.67 -8.10
N ALA A 238 4.33 19.39 -7.18
CA ALA A 238 5.57 18.65 -7.47
C ALA A 238 5.38 17.12 -7.47
N ALA A 239 4.39 16.60 -6.75
CA ALA A 239 4.13 15.17 -6.67
C ALA A 239 3.18 14.66 -7.75
N GLY A 240 2.32 15.54 -8.27
CA GLY A 240 1.14 15.12 -9.01
C GLY A 240 0.16 14.37 -8.11
N GLU A 241 -0.72 13.61 -8.75
CA GLU A 241 -1.80 12.89 -8.08
C GLU A 241 -1.31 11.53 -7.54
N CYS A 242 -1.32 11.35 -6.22
CA CYS A 242 -0.86 10.13 -5.54
C CYS A 242 -2.00 9.39 -4.82
N LEU A 243 -1.91 8.05 -4.78
CA LEU A 243 -2.82 7.18 -4.02
C LEU A 243 -2.09 5.94 -3.52
N ILE A 244 -2.34 5.59 -2.25
CA ILE A 244 -2.09 4.28 -1.69
C ILE A 244 -3.47 3.68 -1.39
N ALA A 245 -3.85 2.62 -2.10
CA ALA A 245 -5.12 1.93 -1.93
C ALA A 245 -4.90 0.50 -1.44
N SER A 246 -5.80 0.02 -0.58
CA SER A 246 -5.79 -1.36 -0.11
C SER A 246 -7.18 -1.96 -0.10
N ALA A 247 -7.25 -3.25 -0.38
CA ALA A 247 -8.45 -4.05 -0.24
C ALA A 247 -8.12 -5.46 0.26
N THR A 248 -9.06 -6.06 0.99
CA THR A 248 -8.96 -7.43 1.46
C THR A 248 -10.13 -8.27 0.93
N ARG A 249 -9.83 -9.44 0.36
CA ARG A 249 -10.83 -10.45 -0.07
C ARG A 249 -10.35 -11.84 0.34
N ASN A 250 -11.23 -12.61 0.99
CA ASN A 250 -10.95 -13.99 1.42
C ASN A 250 -9.60 -14.15 2.16
N GLY A 251 -9.27 -13.19 3.04
CA GLY A 251 -8.02 -13.20 3.80
C GLY A 251 -6.78 -12.67 3.08
N HIS A 252 -6.85 -12.39 1.77
CA HIS A 252 -5.75 -11.80 1.01
C HIS A 252 -5.87 -10.28 1.02
N THR A 253 -4.83 -9.58 1.48
CA THR A 253 -4.77 -8.12 1.45
C THR A 253 -3.84 -7.64 0.35
N MET A 254 -4.38 -6.89 -0.60
CA MET A 254 -3.63 -6.27 -1.68
C MET A 254 -3.40 -4.79 -1.38
N ILE A 255 -2.22 -4.27 -1.75
CA ILE A 255 -1.88 -2.85 -1.64
C ILE A 255 -1.31 -2.38 -2.97
N VAL A 256 -1.92 -1.34 -3.53
CA VAL A 256 -1.40 -0.65 -4.72
C VAL A 256 -0.98 0.77 -4.35
N VAL A 257 0.23 1.14 -4.74
CA VAL A 257 0.77 2.50 -4.64
C VAL A 257 0.89 3.07 -6.04
N MET A 258 0.34 4.26 -6.25
CA MET A 258 0.35 5.01 -7.50
C MET A 258 0.84 6.42 -7.23
N LEU A 259 1.94 6.81 -7.86
CA LEU A 259 2.54 8.14 -7.71
C LEU A 259 2.55 8.84 -9.06
N ASN A 260 2.07 10.09 -9.07
CA ASN A 260 1.84 10.91 -10.25
C ASN A 260 0.95 10.19 -11.29
N ASP A 261 -0.30 9.95 -10.92
CA ASP A 261 -1.30 9.22 -11.68
C ASP A 261 -2.69 9.89 -11.59
N ASP A 262 -3.06 10.61 -12.64
CA ASP A 262 -4.35 11.30 -12.73
C ASP A 262 -5.55 10.35 -12.86
N ASN A 263 -5.32 9.08 -13.19
CA ASN A 263 -6.35 8.04 -13.34
C ASN A 263 -6.34 7.02 -12.18
N ARG A 264 -5.57 7.29 -11.12
CA ARG A 264 -5.36 6.42 -9.95
C ARG A 264 -6.62 5.76 -9.38
N TRP A 265 -7.78 6.43 -9.45
CA TRP A 265 -9.03 5.88 -8.91
C TRP A 265 -9.52 4.65 -9.67
N ASN A 266 -9.47 4.72 -11.01
CA ASN A 266 -9.89 3.63 -11.87
C ASN A 266 -8.81 2.56 -11.96
N GLU A 267 -7.55 2.98 -12.09
CA GLU A 267 -6.44 2.04 -12.19
C GLU A 267 -6.27 1.24 -10.90
N ALA A 268 -6.42 1.86 -9.71
CA ALA A 268 -6.29 1.14 -8.45
C ALA A 268 -7.24 -0.07 -8.37
N MET A 269 -8.49 0.08 -8.82
CA MET A 269 -9.45 -1.03 -8.87
C MET A 269 -8.96 -2.15 -9.80
N GLN A 270 -8.43 -1.81 -10.98
CA GLN A 270 -7.92 -2.79 -11.95
C GLN A 270 -6.70 -3.55 -11.42
N PHE A 271 -5.77 -2.86 -10.76
CA PHE A 271 -4.59 -3.50 -10.15
C PHE A 271 -4.97 -4.38 -8.97
N LEU A 272 -5.89 -3.94 -8.12
CA LEU A 272 -6.38 -4.78 -7.01
C LEU A 272 -7.10 -6.02 -7.54
N ASP A 273 -7.97 -5.89 -8.55
CA ASP A 273 -8.61 -7.04 -9.21
C ASP A 273 -7.58 -7.98 -9.85
N TYR A 274 -6.54 -7.44 -10.50
CA TYR A 274 -5.43 -8.24 -11.02
C TYR A 274 -4.74 -9.04 -9.91
N GLY A 275 -4.42 -8.41 -8.77
CA GLY A 275 -3.85 -9.09 -7.61
C GLY A 275 -4.73 -10.21 -7.07
N PHE A 276 -6.04 -9.97 -6.96
CA PHE A 276 -6.99 -10.99 -6.52
C PHE A 276 -7.14 -12.14 -7.51
N LYS A 277 -7.10 -11.90 -8.82
CA LYS A 277 -7.09 -12.97 -9.84
C LYS A 277 -5.86 -13.85 -9.71
N LEU A 278 -4.67 -13.25 -9.49
CA LEU A 278 -3.45 -14.01 -9.24
C LEU A 278 -3.52 -14.90 -7.99
N ARG A 279 -4.36 -14.53 -7.01
CA ARG A 279 -4.63 -15.33 -5.80
C ARG A 279 -5.81 -16.28 -5.93
N GLY A 280 -6.53 -16.25 -7.05
CA GLY A 280 -7.72 -17.10 -7.26
C GLY A 280 -8.88 -16.78 -6.31
N VAL A 281 -9.01 -15.52 -5.88
CA VAL A 281 -10.07 -15.08 -4.94
C VAL A 281 -11.11 -14.16 -5.57
N ILE A 282 -11.16 -14.12 -6.90
CA ILE A 282 -12.27 -13.62 -7.72
C ILE A 282 -12.46 -14.44 -8.99
#